data_AF-A0A944GJM1-F1
#
_entry.id   AF-A0A944GJM1-F1
#
_cell.length_a   1.000
_cell.length_b   1.000
_cell.length_c   1.000
_cell.angle_alpha   90.00
_cell.angle_beta   90.00
_cell.angle_gamma   90.00
#
_symmetry.space_group_name_H-M   'P 1'
#
loop_
_entity.id
_entity.type
_entity.pdbx_description
1 polymer ?
#
loop_
_entity_poly.entity_id
_entity_poly.type
_entity_poly.pdbx_seq_one_letter_code
_entity_poly.pdbx_strand_id
1 'polypeptide(L)'
;MKKTVLSLAVLALGCGAAVAQSAITPEVLAKMQQADVQSAADKAVRNAMASTPLNTLATTVESMNPVDEDFTYRVPTKGITNQKQSGRCWLFTGMNMLRSKAMTKFGLPSLEMSEVYLFFYDQLEKSNLFLQSVIDTRQKPIDDRLVDWLFSNPVSDGGTFTGVADLVKKYGVVPREAMPETQSANATSQFNAQLKNVLREMGLRLRQMGEKGTSVKALEEKKVEMLGKVYHMLTLAYGVPPTEFTWSQRDKDGKVVSTDKYTPLSFYNKLWGYDLNNDYVLVMNDPSREYY
;
A
#
# COMPACT_ATOMS: atom_id res chain seq x y z
N MET A 1 -65.64 -40.81 -48.34
CA MET A 1 -64.37 -40.99 -49.08
C MET A 1 -63.24 -41.23 -48.09
N LYS A 2 -62.62 -42.40 -48.14
CA LYS A 2 -61.47 -42.81 -47.32
C LYS A 2 -60.25 -41.94 -47.68
N LYS A 3 -59.55 -41.35 -46.69
CA LYS A 3 -58.15 -40.93 -46.84
C LYS A 3 -57.37 -41.21 -45.56
N THR A 4 -56.72 -42.37 -45.63
CA THR A 4 -55.43 -42.81 -45.08
C THR A 4 -54.67 -41.83 -44.18
N VAL A 5 -54.40 -42.31 -42.97
CA VAL A 5 -53.41 -41.80 -42.01
C VAL A 5 -52.01 -41.97 -42.60
N LEU A 6 -51.20 -40.91 -42.61
CA LEU A 6 -49.76 -40.99 -42.84
C LEU A 6 -49.05 -40.30 -41.66
N SER A 7 -48.52 -41.12 -40.77
CA SER A 7 -47.64 -40.69 -39.67
C SER A 7 -46.28 -40.29 -40.25
N LEU A 8 -45.93 -39.00 -40.22
CA LEU A 8 -44.55 -38.57 -40.37
C LEU A 8 -43.91 -38.52 -38.98
N ALA A 9 -43.13 -39.56 -38.67
CA ALA A 9 -42.12 -39.51 -37.64
C ALA A 9 -41.00 -38.56 -38.12
N VAL A 10 -40.99 -37.33 -37.62
CA VAL A 10 -39.83 -36.44 -37.77
C VAL A 10 -38.75 -36.99 -36.84
N LEU A 11 -37.78 -37.69 -37.43
CA LEU A 11 -36.51 -37.99 -36.78
C LEU A 11 -35.92 -36.65 -36.29
N ALA A 12 -35.81 -36.51 -34.97
CA ALA A 12 -34.92 -35.54 -34.35
C ALA A 12 -33.48 -35.96 -34.67
N LEU A 13 -33.01 -35.56 -35.85
CA LEU A 13 -31.60 -35.64 -36.24
C LEU A 13 -30.82 -34.73 -35.30
N GLY A 14 -29.89 -35.36 -34.59
CA GLY A 14 -29.15 -34.75 -33.49
C GLY A 14 -28.38 -33.52 -33.92
N CYS A 15 -28.73 -32.39 -33.31
CA CYS A 15 -27.78 -31.32 -33.04
C CYS A 15 -27.16 -31.58 -31.66
N GLY A 16 -26.46 -32.69 -31.53
CA GLY A 16 -25.80 -33.12 -30.30
C GLY A 16 -24.31 -33.32 -30.51
N ALA A 17 -23.60 -32.37 -31.14
CA ALA A 17 -22.14 -32.38 -31.22
C ALA A 17 -21.59 -31.06 -31.80
N ALA A 18 -21.90 -29.92 -31.18
CA ALA A 18 -21.11 -28.69 -31.41
C ALA A 18 -21.24 -27.67 -30.27
N VAL A 19 -21.62 -28.11 -29.06
CA VAL A 19 -21.29 -27.30 -27.88
C VAL A 19 -19.83 -27.60 -27.59
N ALA A 20 -19.03 -26.55 -27.66
CA ALA A 20 -17.60 -26.56 -27.48
C ALA A 20 -17.15 -27.42 -26.29
N GLN A 21 -15.91 -27.84 -26.39
CA GLN A 21 -15.03 -28.38 -25.36
C GLN A 21 -14.80 -27.36 -24.21
N SER A 22 -15.85 -26.68 -23.73
CA SER A 22 -15.80 -25.55 -22.79
C SER A 22 -15.92 -25.99 -21.32
N ALA A 23 -16.44 -27.19 -21.07
CA ALA A 23 -16.46 -27.82 -19.76
C ALA A 23 -15.57 -29.06 -19.75
N ILE A 24 -14.97 -29.35 -18.59
CA ILE A 24 -14.30 -30.63 -18.36
C ILE A 24 -15.39 -31.70 -18.32
N THR A 25 -15.59 -32.41 -19.43
CA THR A 25 -16.55 -33.52 -19.51
C THR A 25 -16.00 -34.74 -18.77
N PRO A 26 -16.85 -35.73 -18.40
CA PRO A 26 -16.38 -36.98 -17.80
C PRO A 26 -15.33 -37.70 -18.65
N GLU A 27 -15.44 -37.65 -19.98
CA GLU A 27 -14.48 -38.26 -20.91
C GLU A 27 -13.14 -37.51 -20.89
N VAL A 28 -13.16 -36.18 -20.80
CA VAL A 28 -11.95 -35.36 -20.67
C VAL A 28 -11.30 -35.58 -19.30
N LEU A 29 -12.08 -35.63 -18.22
CA LEU A 29 -11.61 -35.94 -16.88
C LEU A 29 -10.97 -37.34 -16.82
N ALA A 30 -11.61 -38.34 -17.43
CA ALA A 30 -11.09 -39.69 -17.49
C ALA A 30 -9.74 -39.74 -18.22
N LYS A 31 -9.56 -38.97 -19.29
CA LYS A 31 -8.26 -38.84 -19.97
C LYS A 31 -7.21 -38.17 -19.08
N MET A 32 -7.56 -37.14 -18.32
CA MET A 32 -6.65 -36.51 -17.34
C MET A 32 -6.25 -37.49 -16.23
N GLN A 33 -7.20 -38.26 -15.70
CA GLN A 33 -6.95 -39.28 -14.67
C GLN A 33 -6.08 -40.43 -15.19
N GLN A 34 -6.25 -40.84 -16.45
CA GLN A 34 -5.39 -41.83 -17.09
C GLN A 34 -3.97 -41.30 -17.33
N ALA A 35 -3.82 -40.00 -17.61
CA ALA A 35 -2.52 -39.35 -17.76
C ALA A 35 -1.81 -39.11 -16.41
N ASP A 36 -2.55 -39.04 -15.31
CA ASP A 36 -2.02 -38.87 -13.95
C ASP A 36 -1.46 -40.18 -13.37
N VAL A 37 -0.31 -40.60 -13.89
CA VAL A 37 0.41 -41.79 -13.38
C VAL A 37 1.25 -41.39 -12.17
N GLN A 38 0.69 -41.58 -10.97
CA GLN A 38 1.33 -41.24 -9.70
C GLN A 38 2.38 -42.26 -9.27
N SER A 39 3.61 -41.80 -9.03
CA SER A 39 4.70 -42.62 -8.50
C SER A 39 4.68 -42.71 -6.97
N ALA A 40 5.55 -43.57 -6.42
CA ALA A 40 5.77 -43.62 -4.96
C ALA A 40 6.34 -42.29 -4.42
N ALA A 41 7.16 -41.60 -5.21
CA ALA A 41 7.69 -40.29 -4.86
C ALA A 41 6.58 -39.24 -4.78
N ASP A 42 5.64 -39.24 -5.74
CA ASP A 42 4.50 -38.32 -5.73
C ASP A 42 3.59 -38.56 -4.52
N LYS A 43 3.37 -39.82 -4.13
CA LYS A 43 2.65 -40.16 -2.90
C LYS A 43 3.36 -39.65 -1.65
N ALA A 44 4.69 -39.74 -1.59
CA ALA A 44 5.47 -39.22 -0.47
C ALA A 44 5.37 -37.68 -0.39
N VAL A 45 5.52 -36.97 -1.51
CA VAL A 45 5.36 -35.51 -1.59
C VAL A 45 3.95 -35.09 -1.20
N ARG A 46 2.92 -35.78 -1.71
CA ARG A 46 1.51 -35.53 -1.35
C ARG A 46 1.26 -35.64 0.16
N ASN A 47 1.78 -36.69 0.79
CA ASN A 47 1.64 -36.88 2.23
C ASN A 47 2.37 -35.79 3.02
N ALA A 48 3.55 -35.35 2.57
CA ALA A 48 4.28 -34.26 3.20
C ALA A 48 3.53 -32.91 3.05
N MET A 49 3.00 -32.62 1.86
CA MET A 49 2.19 -31.42 1.58
C MET A 49 0.91 -31.36 2.39
N ALA A 50 0.34 -32.50 2.80
CA ALA A 50 -0.88 -32.54 3.60
C ALA A 50 -0.70 -31.95 5.02
N SER A 51 0.53 -31.90 5.54
CA SER A 51 0.80 -31.44 6.92
C SER A 51 1.87 -30.35 7.02
N THR A 52 2.58 -30.01 5.94
CA THR A 52 3.71 -29.10 5.97
C THR A 52 3.51 -27.93 4.99
N PRO A 53 3.75 -26.67 5.41
CA PRO A 53 3.68 -25.52 4.51
C PRO A 53 4.59 -25.69 3.28
N LEU A 54 4.09 -25.29 2.11
CA LEU A 54 4.80 -25.48 0.84
C LEU A 54 6.21 -24.87 0.85
N ASN A 55 6.38 -23.68 1.42
CA ASN A 55 7.70 -23.02 1.50
C ASN A 55 8.71 -23.83 2.32
N THR A 56 8.25 -24.52 3.36
CA THR A 56 9.10 -25.41 4.17
C THR A 56 9.51 -26.65 3.36
N LEU A 57 8.58 -27.21 2.59
CA LEU A 57 8.88 -28.37 1.72
C LEU A 57 9.80 -28.04 0.55
N ALA A 58 9.70 -26.83 0.02
CA ALA A 58 10.53 -26.35 -1.09
C ALA A 58 11.95 -25.94 -0.64
N THR A 59 12.22 -25.89 0.67
CA THR A 59 13.55 -25.53 1.20
C THR A 59 14.53 -26.65 0.90
N THR A 60 15.66 -26.33 0.26
CA THR A 60 16.77 -27.26 0.04
C THR A 60 17.94 -26.92 0.96
N VAL A 61 18.83 -27.88 1.22
CA VAL A 61 20.03 -27.64 2.03
C VAL A 61 20.90 -26.54 1.39
N GLU A 62 20.98 -26.49 0.07
CA GLU A 62 21.70 -25.46 -0.67
C GLU A 62 21.08 -24.07 -0.50
N SER A 63 19.74 -23.98 -0.43
CA SER A 63 19.05 -22.72 -0.16
C SER A 63 19.26 -22.21 1.27
N MET A 64 19.70 -23.09 2.18
CA MET A 64 20.08 -22.76 3.55
C MET A 64 21.55 -22.37 3.69
N ASN A 65 22.35 -22.44 2.62
CA ASN A 65 23.71 -21.94 2.65
C ASN A 65 23.69 -20.47 3.10
N PRO A 66 24.52 -20.10 4.08
CA PRO A 66 24.56 -18.72 4.55
C PRO A 66 24.94 -17.82 3.39
N VAL A 67 24.22 -16.72 3.25
CA VAL A 67 24.63 -15.63 2.36
C VAL A 67 25.87 -15.00 3.00
N ASP A 68 26.92 -14.80 2.22
CA ASP A 68 28.08 -14.04 2.68
C ASP A 68 27.66 -12.60 2.99
N GLU A 69 27.79 -12.22 4.26
CA GLU A 69 27.45 -10.88 4.74
C GLU A 69 28.67 -9.93 4.74
N ASP A 70 29.85 -10.38 4.30
CA ASP A 70 31.07 -9.56 4.24
C ASP A 70 31.10 -8.70 2.98
N PHE A 71 30.50 -7.51 3.09
CA PHE A 71 30.51 -6.50 2.02
C PHE A 71 31.72 -5.57 2.12
N THR A 72 32.53 -5.48 1.05
CA THR A 72 33.64 -4.52 0.91
C THR A 72 33.19 -3.07 1.11
N TYR A 73 32.01 -2.72 0.62
CA TYR A 73 31.42 -1.38 0.74
C TYR A 73 30.16 -1.45 1.59
N ARG A 74 30.24 -0.97 2.82
CA ARG A 74 29.11 -0.99 3.78
C ARG A 74 28.82 0.41 4.28
N VAL A 75 27.58 0.85 4.11
CA VAL A 75 27.08 2.09 4.71
C VAL A 75 26.89 1.85 6.21
N PRO A 76 27.42 2.72 7.10
CA PRO A 76 27.24 2.55 8.53
C PRO A 76 25.77 2.83 8.90
N THR A 77 25.03 1.78 9.22
CA THR A 77 23.66 1.84 9.70
C THR A 77 23.59 1.34 11.14
N LYS A 78 22.69 1.91 11.95
CA LYS A 78 22.47 1.50 13.34
C LYS A 78 20.98 1.57 13.70
N GLY A 79 20.56 0.64 14.55
CA GLY A 79 19.18 0.51 15.01
C GLY A 79 18.29 -0.13 13.93
N ILE A 80 17.44 -1.06 14.33
CA ILE A 80 16.47 -1.71 13.46
C ILE A 80 15.09 -1.10 13.74
N THR A 81 14.42 -0.63 12.69
CA THR A 81 13.03 -0.13 12.79
C THR A 81 12.05 -1.22 12.36
N ASN A 82 10.83 -1.19 12.90
CA ASN A 82 9.82 -2.22 12.65
C ASN A 82 8.45 -1.59 12.43
N GLN A 83 7.92 -1.70 11.21
CA GLN A 83 6.61 -1.15 10.82
C GLN A 83 5.40 -1.92 11.37
N LYS A 84 5.65 -3.06 12.02
CA LYS A 84 4.62 -3.95 12.57
C LYS A 84 3.60 -4.36 11.50
N GLN A 85 2.31 -4.37 11.84
CA GLN A 85 1.21 -4.79 10.98
C GLN A 85 0.66 -3.59 10.18
N SER A 86 1.54 -2.89 9.48
CA SER A 86 1.20 -1.77 8.59
C SER A 86 1.93 -1.88 7.25
N GLY A 87 1.41 -1.23 6.21
CA GLY A 87 2.00 -1.19 4.86
C GLY A 87 2.94 -0.02 4.63
N ARG A 88 3.65 0.45 5.65
CA ARG A 88 4.44 1.71 5.64
C ARG A 88 5.90 1.54 5.23
N CYS A 89 6.28 0.43 4.59
CA CYS A 89 7.68 0.10 4.27
C CYS A 89 8.41 1.21 3.51
N TRP A 90 7.74 1.85 2.54
CA TRP A 90 8.27 2.98 1.77
C TRP A 90 8.70 4.15 2.65
N LEU A 91 7.93 4.45 3.69
CA LEU A 91 8.17 5.52 4.64
C LEU A 91 9.31 5.17 5.60
N PHE A 92 9.30 3.94 6.14
CA PHE A 92 10.38 3.41 6.97
C PHE A 92 11.71 3.39 6.22
N THR A 93 11.72 2.92 4.97
CA THR A 93 12.93 2.91 4.13
C THR A 93 13.42 4.32 3.81
N GLY A 94 12.53 5.23 3.42
CA GLY A 94 12.88 6.63 3.15
C GLY A 94 13.48 7.33 4.39
N MET A 95 12.91 7.12 5.57
CA MET A 95 13.44 7.70 6.81
C MET A 95 14.66 6.96 7.36
N ASN A 96 14.82 5.67 7.08
CA ASN A 96 16.06 4.94 7.36
C ASN A 96 17.24 5.53 6.59
N MET A 97 17.04 5.93 5.33
CA MET A 97 18.04 6.67 4.55
C MET A 97 18.39 8.01 5.20
N LEU A 98 17.38 8.81 5.55
CA LEU A 98 17.57 10.11 6.19
C LEU A 98 18.33 9.98 7.52
N ARG A 99 17.85 9.15 8.44
CA ARG A 99 18.47 9.01 9.76
C ARG A 99 19.90 8.50 9.68
N SER A 100 20.21 7.56 8.78
CA SER A 100 21.58 7.08 8.57
C SER A 100 22.52 8.23 8.19
N LYS A 101 22.12 9.07 7.22
CA LYS A 101 22.92 10.22 6.77
C LYS A 101 23.13 11.26 7.89
N ALA A 102 22.09 11.55 8.67
CA ALA A 102 22.19 12.48 9.80
C ALA A 102 23.07 11.93 10.93
N MET A 103 22.93 10.65 11.27
CA MET A 103 23.76 10.00 12.28
C MET A 103 25.24 10.03 11.90
N THR A 104 25.57 9.75 10.64
CA THR A 104 26.96 9.87 10.14
C THR A 104 27.46 11.31 10.18
N LYS A 105 26.67 12.28 9.69
CA LYS A 105 27.07 13.69 9.60
C LYS A 105 27.30 14.34 10.97
N PHE A 106 26.49 14.03 11.96
CA PHE A 106 26.53 14.65 13.29
C PHE A 106 27.08 13.75 14.40
N GLY A 107 27.55 12.55 14.06
CA GLY A 107 28.09 11.59 15.04
C GLY A 107 27.06 11.14 16.08
N LEU A 108 25.77 11.08 15.70
CA LEU A 108 24.69 10.73 16.63
C LEU A 108 24.75 9.22 16.94
N PRO A 109 24.66 8.79 18.22
CA PRO A 109 24.61 7.37 18.56
C PRO A 109 23.35 6.69 18.04
N SER A 110 22.24 7.41 18.01
CA SER A 110 20.92 6.97 17.54
C SER A 110 20.09 8.16 17.08
N LEU A 111 19.29 7.97 16.04
CA LEU A 111 18.22 8.88 15.65
C LEU A 111 17.05 8.02 15.19
N GLU A 112 15.92 8.10 15.88
CA GLU A 112 14.65 7.54 15.41
C GLU A 112 13.72 8.68 15.03
N MET A 113 13.16 8.59 13.83
CA MET A 113 12.20 9.56 13.31
C MET A 113 10.78 9.05 13.58
N SER A 114 9.80 9.95 13.57
CA SER A 114 8.40 9.55 13.71
C SER A 114 7.81 9.15 12.36
N GLU A 115 7.66 7.85 12.11
CA GLU A 115 6.94 7.35 10.94
C GLU A 115 5.45 7.69 10.98
N VAL A 116 4.82 7.61 12.14
CA VAL A 116 3.42 8.02 12.30
C VAL A 116 3.17 9.50 11.98
N TYR A 117 4.13 10.41 12.20
CA TYR A 117 3.99 11.83 11.85
C TYR A 117 3.75 12.04 10.36
N LEU A 118 4.63 11.50 9.52
CA LEU A 118 4.46 11.62 8.06
C LEU A 118 3.31 10.75 7.56
N PHE A 119 3.06 9.61 8.20
CA PHE A 119 1.93 8.75 7.86
C PHE A 119 0.57 9.42 8.10
N PHE A 120 0.45 10.24 9.15
CA PHE A 120 -0.75 11.07 9.37
C PHE A 120 -1.05 11.94 8.14
N TYR A 121 -0.04 12.67 7.65
CA TYR A 121 -0.20 13.57 6.52
C TYR A 121 -0.38 12.82 5.20
N ASP A 122 0.27 11.68 5.02
CA ASP A 122 0.05 10.78 3.89
C ASP A 122 -1.44 10.38 3.77
N GLN A 123 -2.03 9.91 4.87
CA GLN A 123 -3.44 9.49 4.88
C GLN A 123 -4.39 10.67 4.65
N LEU A 124 -4.06 11.86 5.17
CA LEU A 124 -4.84 13.08 4.94
C LEU A 124 -4.78 13.52 3.47
N GLU A 125 -3.59 13.55 2.87
CA GLU A 125 -3.39 13.97 1.49
C GLU A 125 -3.99 12.99 0.49
N LYS A 126 -3.84 11.68 0.73
CA LYS A 126 -4.52 10.65 -0.08
C LYS A 126 -6.04 10.76 0.01
N SER A 127 -6.57 11.05 1.20
CA SER A 127 -8.00 11.29 1.36
C SER A 127 -8.48 12.52 0.56
N ASN A 128 -7.70 13.60 0.56
CA ASN A 128 -7.95 14.78 -0.26
C ASN A 128 -7.89 14.45 -1.76
N LEU A 129 -6.88 13.71 -2.20
CA LEU A 129 -6.72 13.27 -3.58
C LEU A 129 -7.90 12.40 -4.05
N PHE A 130 -8.35 11.46 -3.22
CA PHE A 130 -9.53 10.65 -3.51
C PHE A 130 -10.77 11.51 -3.69
N LEU A 131 -11.08 12.40 -2.73
CA LEU A 131 -12.27 13.25 -2.81
C LEU A 131 -12.20 14.23 -4.00
N GLN A 132 -11.01 14.76 -4.32
CA GLN A 132 -10.82 15.57 -5.52
C GLN A 132 -11.08 14.74 -6.79
N SER A 133 -10.52 13.54 -6.87
CA SER A 133 -10.72 12.64 -8.01
C SER A 133 -12.20 12.30 -8.19
N VAL A 134 -12.97 12.18 -7.11
CA VAL A 134 -14.43 12.01 -7.16
C VAL A 134 -15.13 13.24 -7.73
N ILE A 135 -14.73 14.45 -7.35
CA ILE A 135 -15.28 15.71 -7.91
C ILE A 135 -14.97 15.79 -9.41
N ASP A 136 -13.73 15.49 -9.79
CA ASP A 136 -13.28 15.58 -11.18
C ASP A 136 -13.98 14.55 -12.07
N THR A 137 -14.30 13.37 -11.53
CA THR A 137 -14.99 12.28 -12.23
C THR A 137 -16.51 12.25 -12.00
N ARG A 138 -17.10 13.27 -11.35
CA ARG A 138 -18.53 13.26 -10.94
C ARG A 138 -19.52 13.11 -12.10
N GLN A 139 -19.13 13.50 -13.31
CA GLN A 139 -19.97 13.40 -14.51
C GLN A 139 -19.90 12.03 -15.20
N LYS A 140 -18.95 11.17 -14.79
CA LYS A 140 -18.84 9.81 -15.30
C LYS A 140 -19.89 8.91 -14.63
N PRO A 141 -20.38 7.85 -15.29
CA PRO A 141 -21.20 6.81 -14.66
C PRO A 141 -20.51 6.20 -13.43
N ILE A 142 -21.29 5.68 -12.47
CA ILE A 142 -20.73 5.05 -11.26
C ILE A 142 -19.95 3.76 -11.57
N ASP A 143 -20.30 3.09 -12.66
CA ASP A 143 -19.70 1.87 -13.20
C ASP A 143 -18.59 2.15 -14.23
N ASP A 144 -18.21 3.42 -14.45
CA ASP A 144 -16.98 3.75 -15.17
C ASP A 144 -15.79 3.12 -14.44
N ARG A 145 -14.91 2.43 -15.19
CA ARG A 145 -13.77 1.69 -14.64
C ARG A 145 -12.87 2.52 -13.72
N LEU A 146 -12.67 3.81 -14.01
CA LEU A 146 -11.90 4.69 -13.14
C LEU A 146 -12.64 4.98 -11.83
N VAL A 147 -13.95 5.21 -11.91
CA VAL A 147 -14.79 5.46 -10.73
C VAL A 147 -14.85 4.20 -9.85
N ASP A 148 -15.09 3.03 -10.43
CA ASP A 148 -15.06 1.75 -9.73
C ASP A 148 -13.71 1.52 -9.02
N TRP A 149 -12.60 1.78 -9.73
CA TRP A 149 -11.26 1.66 -9.14
C TRP A 149 -11.04 2.63 -7.97
N LEU A 150 -11.47 3.89 -8.08
CA LEU A 150 -11.36 4.89 -7.02
C LEU A 150 -12.13 4.45 -5.77
N PHE A 151 -13.39 4.00 -5.92
CA PHE A 151 -14.21 3.56 -4.79
C PHE A 151 -13.74 2.22 -4.20
N SER A 152 -13.10 1.38 -5.00
CA SER A 152 -12.43 0.16 -4.53
C SER A 152 -11.18 0.48 -3.71
N ASN A 153 -10.46 1.56 -4.05
CA ASN A 153 -9.17 1.93 -3.46
C ASN A 153 -9.11 3.38 -2.91
N PRO A 154 -9.97 3.80 -1.95
CA PRO A 154 -10.01 5.20 -1.51
C PRO A 154 -8.72 5.68 -0.84
N VAL A 155 -8.05 4.79 -0.11
CA VAL A 155 -6.79 5.06 0.60
C VAL A 155 -6.03 3.76 0.84
N SER A 156 -4.71 3.82 0.94
CA SER A 156 -3.86 2.70 1.36
C SER A 156 -2.62 3.20 2.11
N ASP A 157 -1.97 2.30 2.85
CA ASP A 157 -0.72 2.61 3.55
C ASP A 157 0.44 2.84 2.59
N GLY A 158 0.44 2.12 1.46
CA GLY A 158 1.57 2.04 0.55
C GLY A 158 1.87 3.36 -0.17
N GLY A 159 3.12 3.53 -0.56
CA GLY A 159 3.59 4.71 -1.26
C GLY A 159 4.95 4.45 -1.89
N THR A 160 5.58 5.51 -2.39
CA THR A 160 6.86 5.48 -3.11
C THR A 160 7.82 6.50 -2.52
N PHE A 161 9.09 6.43 -2.90
CA PHE A 161 10.09 7.40 -2.43
C PHE A 161 9.70 8.86 -2.75
N THR A 162 9.07 9.12 -3.90
CA THR A 162 8.58 10.46 -4.25
C THR A 162 7.54 10.97 -3.25
N GLY A 163 6.68 10.09 -2.73
CA GLY A 163 5.76 10.46 -1.64
C GLY A 163 6.51 10.87 -0.37
N VAL A 164 7.66 10.25 -0.06
CA VAL A 164 8.47 10.65 1.11
C VAL A 164 9.02 12.05 0.87
N ALA A 165 9.56 12.30 -0.32
CA ALA A 165 10.07 13.60 -0.72
C ALA A 165 9.00 14.71 -0.59
N ASP A 166 7.80 14.48 -1.15
CA ASP A 166 6.70 15.43 -1.11
C ASP A 166 6.24 15.74 0.31
N LEU A 167 6.11 14.71 1.15
CA LEU A 167 5.70 14.85 2.55
C LEU A 167 6.76 15.57 3.38
N VAL A 168 8.03 15.21 3.24
CA VAL A 168 9.14 15.85 3.95
C VAL A 168 9.27 17.31 3.54
N LYS A 169 9.15 17.62 2.24
CA LYS A 169 9.20 18.99 1.73
C LYS A 169 8.09 19.86 2.28
N LYS A 170 6.88 19.31 2.41
CA LYS A 170 5.69 20.05 2.85
C LYS A 170 5.57 20.15 4.37
N TYR A 171 5.86 19.07 5.08
CA TYR A 171 5.59 18.94 6.51
C TYR A 171 6.85 18.84 7.38
N GLY A 172 8.03 18.67 6.79
CA GLY A 172 9.25 18.40 7.54
C GLY A 172 9.20 17.04 8.21
N VAL A 173 9.95 16.89 9.31
CA VAL A 173 10.03 15.62 10.06
C VAL A 173 10.19 15.90 11.55
N VAL A 174 9.85 14.93 12.38
CA VAL A 174 10.00 15.03 13.84
C VAL A 174 10.70 13.79 14.40
N PRO A 175 11.44 13.90 15.51
CA PRO A 175 11.99 12.74 16.18
C PRO A 175 10.85 11.90 16.78
N ARG A 176 11.08 10.60 16.94
CA ARG A 176 10.08 9.66 17.45
C ARG A 176 9.54 10.05 18.83
N GLU A 177 10.37 10.67 19.67
CA GLU A 177 9.97 11.16 21.00
C GLU A 177 8.97 12.33 20.96
N ALA A 178 8.89 13.09 19.85
CA ALA A 178 7.92 14.16 19.69
C ALA A 178 6.54 13.65 19.24
N MET A 179 6.49 12.51 18.54
CA MET A 179 5.24 11.85 18.16
C MET A 179 5.45 10.33 18.08
N PRO A 180 5.18 9.59 19.17
CA PRO A 180 5.40 8.15 19.23
C PRO A 180 4.32 7.37 18.47
N GLU A 181 4.65 6.15 18.05
CA GLU A 181 3.70 5.23 17.43
C GLU A 181 2.52 4.89 18.36
N THR A 182 1.33 4.75 17.78
CA THR A 182 0.13 4.27 18.48
C THR A 182 -0.15 2.80 18.14
N GLN A 183 -1.13 2.18 18.81
CA GLN A 183 -1.60 0.85 18.42
C GLN A 183 -2.14 0.86 16.98
N SER A 184 -2.95 1.86 16.62
CA SER A 184 -3.52 1.99 15.28
C SER A 184 -2.43 2.17 14.21
N ALA A 185 -1.35 2.89 14.51
CA ALA A 185 -0.23 3.05 13.58
C ALA A 185 0.55 1.73 13.39
N ASN A 186 0.66 0.92 14.45
CA ASN A 186 1.30 -0.41 14.40
C ASN A 186 0.41 -1.52 13.83
N ALA A 187 -0.90 -1.29 13.68
CA ALA A 187 -1.87 -2.25 13.16
C ALA A 187 -3.03 -1.53 12.42
N THR A 188 -2.76 -1.06 11.21
CA THR A 188 -3.60 -0.06 10.49
C THR A 188 -4.89 -0.63 9.90
N SER A 189 -5.01 -1.96 9.78
CA SER A 189 -6.12 -2.62 9.05
C SER A 189 -7.52 -2.18 9.48
N GLN A 190 -7.78 -2.14 10.79
CA GLN A 190 -9.11 -1.78 11.32
C GLN A 190 -9.43 -0.30 11.10
N PHE A 191 -8.47 0.59 11.40
CA PHE A 191 -8.64 2.03 11.16
C PHE A 191 -8.88 2.32 9.68
N ASN A 192 -8.06 1.73 8.80
CA ASN A 192 -8.19 1.90 7.36
C ASN A 192 -9.54 1.40 6.83
N ALA A 193 -10.11 0.34 7.38
CA ALA A 193 -11.44 -0.12 7.00
C ALA A 193 -12.50 0.96 7.29
N GLN A 194 -12.43 1.61 8.46
CA GLN A 194 -13.35 2.69 8.82
C GLN A 194 -13.13 3.95 7.98
N LEU A 195 -11.86 4.36 7.79
CA LEU A 195 -11.52 5.50 6.96
C LEU A 195 -12.02 5.31 5.51
N LYS A 196 -11.82 4.13 4.92
CA LYS A 196 -12.35 3.79 3.59
C LYS A 196 -13.87 3.89 3.51
N ASN A 197 -14.60 3.42 4.52
CA ASN A 197 -16.06 3.52 4.54
C ASN A 197 -16.53 4.97 4.57
N VAL A 198 -15.91 5.80 5.42
CA VAL A 198 -16.19 7.23 5.53
C VAL A 198 -15.87 7.95 4.21
N LEU A 199 -14.73 7.65 3.59
CA LEU A 199 -14.37 8.23 2.30
C LEU A 199 -15.37 7.84 1.19
N ARG A 200 -15.79 6.57 1.12
CA ARG A 200 -16.82 6.13 0.15
C ARG A 200 -18.12 6.87 0.35
N GLU A 201 -18.58 7.01 1.60
CA GLU A 201 -19.79 7.77 1.91
C GLU A 201 -19.67 9.24 1.48
N MET A 202 -18.55 9.89 1.82
CA MET A 202 -18.25 11.26 1.38
C MET A 202 -18.23 11.39 -0.15
N GLY A 203 -17.60 10.44 -0.84
CA GLY A 203 -17.53 10.40 -2.29
C GLY A 203 -18.91 10.27 -2.94
N LEU A 204 -19.76 9.38 -2.44
CA LEU A 204 -21.15 9.23 -2.91
C LEU A 204 -21.94 10.54 -2.71
N ARG A 205 -21.78 11.20 -1.57
CA ARG A 205 -22.43 12.50 -1.30
C ARG A 205 -21.97 13.59 -2.27
N LEU A 206 -20.66 13.70 -2.53
CA LEU A 206 -20.12 14.66 -3.50
C LEU A 206 -20.67 14.42 -4.91
N ARG A 207 -20.79 13.16 -5.33
CA ARG A 207 -21.39 12.79 -6.62
C ARG A 207 -22.86 13.18 -6.71
N GLN A 208 -23.66 12.83 -5.70
CA GLN A 208 -25.07 13.23 -5.62
C GLN A 208 -25.26 14.76 -5.66
N MET A 209 -24.37 15.52 -5.00
CA MET A 209 -24.38 16.99 -5.09
C MET A 209 -24.06 17.46 -6.52
N GLY A 210 -23.07 16.84 -7.17
CA GLY A 210 -22.73 17.11 -8.57
C GLY A 210 -23.87 16.81 -9.54
N GLU A 211 -24.58 15.70 -9.37
CA GLU A 211 -25.76 15.31 -10.16
C GLU A 211 -26.91 16.33 -10.01
N LYS A 212 -27.05 16.93 -8.83
CA LYS A 212 -28.01 18.02 -8.56
C LYS A 212 -27.58 19.39 -9.10
N GLY A 213 -26.49 19.47 -9.86
CA GLY A 213 -25.99 20.71 -10.45
C GLY A 213 -25.21 21.61 -9.50
N THR A 214 -24.72 21.09 -8.36
CA THR A 214 -23.85 21.86 -7.46
C THR A 214 -22.57 22.26 -8.18
N SER A 215 -22.16 23.52 -8.03
CA SER A 215 -20.94 24.04 -8.68
C SER A 215 -19.68 23.36 -8.13
N VAL A 216 -18.62 23.28 -8.95
CA VAL A 216 -17.33 22.70 -8.54
C VAL A 216 -16.79 23.40 -7.29
N LYS A 217 -16.86 24.72 -7.23
CA LYS A 217 -16.43 25.51 -6.08
C LYS A 217 -17.15 25.08 -4.79
N ALA A 218 -18.47 24.90 -4.84
CA ALA A 218 -19.24 24.46 -3.67
C ALA A 218 -18.93 23.00 -3.27
N LEU A 219 -18.60 22.13 -4.24
CA LEU A 219 -18.11 20.77 -3.96
C LEU A 219 -16.73 20.80 -3.27
N GLU A 220 -15.83 21.68 -3.70
CA GLU A 220 -14.51 21.87 -3.09
C GLU A 220 -14.62 22.40 -1.65
N GLU A 221 -15.50 23.37 -1.40
CA GLU A 221 -15.82 23.84 -0.04
C GLU A 221 -16.37 22.69 0.82
N LYS A 222 -17.26 21.86 0.27
CA LYS A 222 -17.77 20.69 0.98
C LYS A 222 -16.69 19.65 1.25
N LYS A 223 -15.75 19.45 0.31
CA LYS A 223 -14.59 18.58 0.49
C LYS A 223 -13.73 19.02 1.67
N VAL A 224 -13.50 20.32 1.86
CA VAL A 224 -12.74 20.84 3.00
C VAL A 224 -13.43 20.50 4.34
N GLU A 225 -14.75 20.64 4.43
CA GLU A 225 -15.51 20.22 5.62
C GLU A 225 -15.37 18.70 5.88
N MET A 226 -15.47 17.89 4.81
CA MET A 226 -15.30 16.43 4.88
C MET A 226 -13.88 16.06 5.34
N LEU A 227 -12.85 16.75 4.86
CA LEU A 227 -11.46 16.56 5.29
C LEU A 227 -11.26 16.93 6.76
N GLY A 228 -12.05 17.86 7.31
CA GLY A 228 -12.06 18.12 8.76
C GLY A 228 -12.45 16.88 9.57
N LYS A 229 -13.38 16.06 9.08
CA LYS A 229 -13.74 14.77 9.71
C LYS A 229 -12.64 13.73 9.56
N VAL A 230 -12.01 13.66 8.39
CA VAL A 230 -10.85 12.78 8.17
C VAL A 230 -9.71 13.15 9.13
N TYR A 231 -9.39 14.45 9.24
CA TYR A 231 -8.39 14.95 10.17
C TYR A 231 -8.71 14.54 11.61
N HIS A 232 -9.96 14.69 12.04
CA HIS A 232 -10.39 14.27 13.37
C HIS A 232 -10.18 12.75 13.59
N MET A 233 -10.58 11.91 12.63
CA MET A 233 -10.33 10.45 12.72
C MET A 233 -8.84 10.13 12.83
N LEU A 234 -8.00 10.79 12.03
CA LEU A 234 -6.55 10.62 12.09
C LEU A 234 -5.99 11.05 13.45
N THR A 235 -6.46 12.16 14.03
CA THR A 235 -5.99 12.60 15.36
C THR A 235 -6.38 11.63 16.48
N LEU A 236 -7.54 10.99 16.37
CA LEU A 236 -7.96 9.95 17.32
C LEU A 236 -7.11 8.69 17.21
N ALA A 237 -6.67 8.33 16.01
CA ALA A 237 -5.90 7.11 15.77
C ALA A 237 -4.39 7.29 16.01
N TYR A 238 -3.84 8.44 15.63
CA TYR A 238 -2.40 8.67 15.53
C TYR A 238 -1.88 9.78 16.45
N GLY A 239 -2.78 10.53 17.09
CA GLY A 239 -2.43 11.73 17.86
C GLY A 239 -2.39 13.00 17.00
N VAL A 240 -2.28 14.14 17.66
CA VAL A 240 -2.19 15.44 16.99
C VAL A 240 -0.73 15.68 16.56
N PRO A 241 -0.44 15.92 15.27
CA PRO A 241 0.91 16.21 14.83
C PRO A 241 1.50 17.45 15.53
N PRO A 242 2.69 17.37 16.13
CA PRO A 242 3.31 18.51 16.78
C PRO A 242 3.69 19.59 15.75
N THR A 243 3.41 20.85 16.08
CA THR A 243 3.86 22.03 15.31
C THR A 243 5.19 22.58 15.82
N GLU A 244 5.53 22.26 17.07
CA GLU A 244 6.78 22.58 17.73
C GLU A 244 7.16 21.49 18.74
N PHE A 245 8.45 21.28 18.97
CA PHE A 245 8.97 20.34 19.96
C PHE A 245 10.38 20.76 20.40
N THR A 246 10.79 20.31 21.58
CA THR A 246 12.17 20.45 22.06
C THR A 246 12.92 19.17 21.79
N TRP A 247 14.12 19.26 21.22
CA TRP A 247 14.98 18.10 20.97
C TRP A 247 16.39 18.37 21.48
N SER A 248 16.98 17.36 22.13
CA SER A 248 18.35 17.41 22.63
C SER A 248 19.28 16.57 21.78
N GLN A 249 20.28 17.20 21.16
CA GLN A 249 21.36 16.47 20.51
C GLN A 249 22.25 15.82 21.56
N ARG A 250 22.52 14.52 21.43
CA ARG A 250 23.43 13.79 22.32
C ARG A 250 24.66 13.31 21.57
N ASP A 251 25.80 13.34 22.24
CA ASP A 251 27.03 12.75 21.72
C ASP A 251 27.03 11.22 21.87
N LYS A 252 28.11 10.58 21.43
CA LYS A 252 28.30 9.13 21.48
C LYS A 252 28.24 8.54 22.90
N ASP A 253 28.49 9.35 23.93
CA ASP A 253 28.49 8.95 25.34
C ASP A 253 27.12 9.24 26.00
N GLY A 254 26.14 9.72 25.22
CA GLY A 254 24.78 10.02 25.66
C GLY A 254 24.62 11.38 26.34
N LYS A 255 25.69 12.18 26.42
CA LYS A 255 25.67 13.50 27.05
C LYS A 255 25.01 14.51 26.10
N VAL A 256 24.18 15.38 26.67
CA VAL A 256 23.52 16.46 25.92
C VAL A 256 24.56 17.46 25.44
N VAL A 257 24.59 17.70 24.13
CA VAL A 257 25.45 18.67 23.44
C VAL A 257 24.71 19.99 23.26
N SER A 258 23.46 19.93 22.82
CA SER A 258 22.56 21.08 22.73
C SER A 258 21.11 20.66 22.97
N THR A 259 20.28 21.63 23.36
CA THR A 259 18.83 21.47 23.47
C THR A 259 18.19 22.69 22.85
N ASP A 260 17.40 22.49 21.82
CA ASP A 260 16.80 23.56 21.05
C ASP A 260 15.33 23.26 20.77
N LYS A 261 14.56 24.32 20.49
CA LYS A 261 13.16 24.23 20.07
C LYS A 261 13.10 24.24 18.54
N TYR A 262 12.35 23.30 17.97
CA TYR A 262 12.22 23.13 16.53
C TYR A 262 10.76 23.14 16.10
N THR A 263 10.53 23.57 14.87
CA THR A 263 9.37 23.13 14.08
C THR A 263 9.79 21.91 13.25
N PRO A 264 8.85 21.09 12.76
CA PRO A 264 9.18 19.95 11.89
C PRO A 264 10.07 20.32 10.69
N LEU A 265 9.82 21.47 10.05
CA LEU A 265 10.63 21.96 8.93
C LEU A 265 12.00 22.46 9.37
N SER A 266 12.10 23.18 10.50
CA SER A 266 13.42 23.66 10.97
C SER A 266 14.31 22.50 11.44
N PHE A 267 13.71 21.44 12.00
CA PHE A 267 14.42 20.20 12.33
C PHE A 267 14.95 19.49 11.08
N TYR A 268 14.10 19.37 10.04
CA TYR A 268 14.54 18.81 8.75
C TYR A 268 15.71 19.60 8.15
N ASN A 269 15.59 20.93 8.10
CA ASN A 269 16.61 21.80 7.53
C ASN A 269 17.92 21.76 8.32
N LYS A 270 17.86 21.67 9.65
CA LYS A 270 19.04 21.55 10.52
C LYS A 270 19.86 20.29 10.22
N LEU A 271 19.19 19.15 10.04
CA LEU A 271 19.87 17.86 9.89
C LEU A 271 20.24 17.54 8.43
N TRP A 272 19.35 17.83 7.48
CA TRP A 272 19.52 17.44 6.08
C TRP A 272 19.68 18.65 5.17
N GLY A 273 18.66 19.52 5.10
CA GLY A 273 18.72 20.78 4.37
C GLY A 273 18.89 20.68 2.84
N TYR A 274 18.63 19.51 2.26
CA TYR A 274 18.65 19.27 0.80
C TYR A 274 17.24 18.93 0.29
N ASP A 275 16.99 19.11 -1.01
CA ASP A 275 15.67 18.94 -1.62
C ASP A 275 15.54 17.53 -2.20
N LEU A 276 14.83 16.65 -1.50
CA LEU A 276 14.61 15.27 -1.93
C LEU A 276 13.97 15.14 -3.32
N ASN A 277 13.19 16.14 -3.74
CA ASN A 277 12.54 16.12 -5.05
C ASN A 277 13.49 16.45 -6.21
N ASN A 278 14.56 17.21 -5.94
CA ASN A 278 15.49 17.69 -6.97
C ASN A 278 16.86 16.99 -6.92
N ASP A 279 17.26 16.49 -5.75
CA ASP A 279 18.57 15.87 -5.52
C ASP A 279 18.55 14.33 -5.70
N TYR A 280 17.37 13.74 -5.92
CA TYR A 280 17.19 12.29 -6.08
C TYR A 280 16.33 11.98 -7.30
N VAL A 281 16.65 10.87 -7.97
CA VAL A 281 15.88 10.34 -9.11
C VAL A 281 15.40 8.93 -8.81
N LEU A 282 14.19 8.61 -9.27
CA LEU A 282 13.65 7.25 -9.18
C LEU A 282 14.05 6.48 -10.43
N VAL A 283 14.74 5.36 -10.24
CA VAL A 283 15.12 4.44 -11.32
C VAL A 283 14.27 3.18 -11.21
N MET A 284 13.71 2.72 -12.32
CA MET A 284 12.90 1.51 -12.40
C MET A 284 13.41 0.62 -13.53
N ASN A 285 13.49 -0.68 -13.28
CA ASN A 285 13.66 -1.69 -14.32
C ASN A 285 12.26 -2.22 -14.69
N ASP A 286 11.71 -1.71 -15.80
CA ASP A 286 10.45 -2.17 -16.39
C ASP A 286 10.74 -2.76 -17.78
N PRO A 287 10.95 -4.09 -17.90
CA PRO A 287 11.31 -4.73 -19.17
C PRO A 287 10.14 -4.76 -20.18
N SER A 288 8.96 -4.26 -19.81
CA SER A 288 7.84 -4.09 -20.76
C SER A 288 7.96 -2.83 -21.63
N ARG A 289 8.96 -1.98 -21.34
CA ARG A 289 9.24 -0.72 -22.05
C ARG A 289 10.69 -0.68 -22.51
N GLU A 290 10.98 0.16 -23.50
CA GLU A 290 12.36 0.45 -23.90
C GLU A 290 13.09 1.15 -22.75
N TYR A 291 14.35 0.79 -22.54
CA TYR A 291 15.23 1.49 -21.60
C TYR A 291 15.76 2.78 -22.23
N TYR A 292 15.97 3.79 -21.39
CA TYR A 292 16.56 5.09 -21.76
C TYR A 292 18.08 5.08 -21.68
#